data_AF-A0A9E7F054-F1
#
_entry.id   AF-A0A9E7F054-F1
#
_cell.length_a   1.000
_cell.length_b   1.000
_cell.length_c   1.000
_cell.angle_alpha   90.00
_cell.angle_beta   90.00
_cell.angle_gamma   90.00
#
_symmetry.space_group_name_H-M   'P 1'
#
loop_
_entity.id
_entity.type
_entity.pdbx_description
1 polymer ?
#
loop_
_entity_poly.entity_id
_entity_poly.type
_entity_poly.pdbx_seq_one_letter_code
_entity_poly.pdbx_strand_id
1 'polypeptide(L)'
;MAEKGSVIGCHTIAQWNRHLQLASESGKLVVVDFTSSWCGPCRTIAPFFAELANKFTDAIFLRVDVDELKRVALDCAIETLPTFIFVRRGNIVDRVVGARKDVLPKKIELHMRN
;
A
#
# COMPACT_ATOMS: atom_id res chain seq x y z
N MET A 1 15.39 -9.68 14.44
CA MET A 1 14.10 -9.39 15.11
C MET A 1 13.19 -8.80 14.03
N ALA A 2 12.14 -9.50 13.61
CA ALA A 2 11.22 -8.99 12.60
C ALA A 2 10.23 -8.05 13.30
N GLU A 3 10.32 -6.74 13.03
CA GLU A 3 9.40 -5.76 13.62
C GLU A 3 7.99 -5.96 13.06
N LYS A 4 7.01 -6.02 13.97
CA LYS A 4 5.60 -6.24 13.65
C LYS A 4 5.05 -5.03 12.89
N GLY A 5 4.40 -5.27 11.75
CA GLY A 5 3.32 -4.44 11.20
C GLY A 5 3.62 -2.97 10.90
N SER A 6 4.83 -2.63 10.46
CA SER A 6 5.19 -1.26 10.09
C SER A 6 4.81 -0.94 8.63
N VAL A 7 4.37 0.29 8.37
CA VAL A 7 4.22 0.83 7.01
C VAL A 7 5.61 1.19 6.48
N ILE A 8 6.02 0.57 5.38
CA ILE A 8 7.35 0.75 4.79
C ILE A 8 7.31 1.86 3.74
N GLY A 9 8.12 2.91 3.92
CA GLY A 9 8.28 3.97 2.92
C GLY A 9 9.12 3.50 1.72
N CYS A 10 8.58 3.63 0.52
CA CYS A 10 9.29 3.40 -0.73
C CYS A 10 9.67 4.74 -1.36
N HIS A 11 10.96 5.03 -1.44
CA HIS A 11 11.52 6.29 -1.93
C HIS A 11 12.31 6.13 -3.23
N THR A 12 12.53 4.89 -3.69
CA THR A 12 13.23 4.56 -4.94
C THR A 12 12.54 3.43 -5.69
N ILE A 13 12.71 3.39 -7.02
CA ILE A 13 12.21 2.29 -7.86
C ILE A 13 12.84 0.95 -7.44
N ALA A 14 14.10 0.96 -7.00
CA ALA A 14 14.78 -0.24 -6.51
C ALA A 14 14.11 -0.81 -5.24
N GLN A 15 13.74 0.03 -4.28
CA GLN A 15 12.98 -0.40 -3.09
C GLN A 15 11.61 -0.94 -3.48
N TRP A 16 10.87 -0.22 -4.33
CA TRP A 16 9.58 -0.66 -4.86
C TRP A 16 9.65 -2.07 -5.46
N ASN A 17 10.57 -2.28 -6.41
CA ASN A 17 10.74 -3.58 -7.08
C ASN A 17 11.14 -4.67 -6.10
N ARG A 18 12.06 -4.38 -5.17
CA ARG A 18 12.50 -5.33 -4.15
C ARG A 18 11.35 -5.80 -3.26
N HIS A 19 10.51 -4.88 -2.79
CA HIS A 19 9.37 -5.23 -1.94
C HIS A 19 8.34 -6.07 -2.68
N LEU A 20 8.02 -5.73 -3.93
CA LEU A 20 7.10 -6.53 -4.75
C LEU A 20 7.64 -7.92 -5.06
N GLN A 21 8.95 -8.04 -5.35
CA GLN A 21 9.59 -9.32 -5.60
C GLN A 21 9.51 -10.23 -4.36
N LEU A 22 9.94 -9.74 -3.20
CA LEU A 22 9.89 -10.50 -1.94
C LEU A 22 8.46 -10.90 -1.56
N ALA A 23 7.48 -10.03 -1.81
CA ALA A 23 6.08 -10.34 -1.59
C ALA A 23 5.57 -11.43 -2.53
N SER A 24 6.00 -11.40 -3.80
CA SER A 24 5.64 -12.40 -4.80
C SER A 24 6.20 -13.79 -4.43
N GLU A 25 7.48 -13.85 -4.04
CA GLU A 25 8.16 -15.07 -3.61
C GLU A 25 7.51 -15.68 -2.36
N SER A 26 7.06 -14.85 -1.42
CA SER A 26 6.37 -15.28 -0.20
C SER A 26 4.85 -15.44 -0.35
N GLY A 27 4.28 -15.10 -1.52
CA GLY A 27 2.84 -15.13 -1.79
C GLY A 27 2.00 -14.13 -0.98
N LYS A 28 2.65 -13.20 -0.28
CA LYS A 28 1.99 -12.23 0.61
C LYS A 28 1.24 -11.16 -0.17
N LEU A 29 0.15 -10.68 0.41
CA LEU A 29 -0.56 -9.51 -0.06
C LEU A 29 0.27 -8.25 0.23
N VAL A 30 0.38 -7.36 -0.75
CA VAL A 30 0.92 -6.02 -0.57
C VAL A 30 -0.20 -5.00 -0.66
N VAL A 31 -0.29 -4.11 0.31
CA VAL A 31 -1.24 -2.99 0.30
C VAL A 31 -0.41 -1.71 0.24
N VAL A 32 -0.60 -0.91 -0.82
CA VAL A 32 0.23 0.29 -1.06
C VAL A 32 -0.64 1.53 -0.92
N ASP A 33 -0.24 2.45 -0.05
CA ASP A 33 -0.79 3.80 0.11
C ASP A 33 -0.04 4.77 -0.81
N PHE A 34 -0.67 5.17 -1.93
CA PHE A 34 -0.19 6.27 -2.75
C PHE A 34 -0.67 7.59 -2.17
N THR A 35 0.27 8.45 -1.82
CA THR A 35 0.06 9.67 -1.04
C THR A 35 0.86 10.84 -1.59
N SER A 36 0.68 12.01 -0.98
CA SER A 36 1.57 13.16 -1.12
C SER A 36 1.49 14.06 0.13
N SER A 37 2.54 14.83 0.40
CA SER A 37 2.64 15.79 1.50
C SER A 37 1.54 16.86 1.52
N TRP A 38 1.09 17.33 0.36
CA TRP A 38 0.07 18.39 0.23
C TRP A 38 -1.37 17.85 0.31
N CYS A 39 -1.56 16.54 0.27
CA CYS A 39 -2.87 15.89 0.30
C CYS A 39 -3.46 15.84 1.72
N GLY A 40 -4.47 16.68 1.99
CA GLY A 40 -5.19 16.71 3.27
C GLY A 40 -5.79 15.35 3.68
N PRO A 41 -6.63 14.71 2.85
CA PRO A 41 -7.22 13.40 3.15
C PRO A 41 -6.18 12.30 3.41
N CYS A 42 -5.02 12.37 2.76
CA CYS A 42 -3.92 11.43 2.97
C CYS A 42 -3.39 11.50 4.40
N ARG A 43 -3.18 12.72 4.93
CA ARG A 43 -2.74 12.91 6.33
C ARG A 43 -3.75 12.35 7.32
N THR A 44 -5.05 12.46 7.04
CA THR A 44 -6.12 11.96 7.92
C THR A 44 -6.20 10.43 7.98
N ILE A 45 -5.91 9.74 6.88
CA ILE A 45 -5.99 8.26 6.84
C ILE A 45 -4.67 7.57 7.21
N ALA A 46 -3.52 8.26 7.13
CA ALA A 46 -2.21 7.67 7.40
C ALA A 46 -2.09 6.96 8.77
N PRO A 47 -2.62 7.49 9.90
CA PRO A 47 -2.58 6.77 11.18
C PRO A 47 -3.41 5.49 11.16
N PHE A 48 -4.58 5.54 10.53
CA PHE A 48 -5.45 4.37 10.37
C PHE A 48 -4.79 3.29 9.50
N PHE A 49 -4.08 3.70 8.43
CA PHE A 49 -3.31 2.76 7.62
C PHE A 49 -2.20 2.07 8.43
N ALA A 50 -1.55 2.79 9.34
CA ALA A 50 -0.56 2.21 10.26
C ALA A 50 -1.20 1.25 11.28
N GLU A 51 -2.39 1.56 11.80
CA GLU A 51 -3.15 0.63 12.65
C GLU A 51 -3.50 -0.67 11.90
N LEU A 52 -3.88 -0.57 10.62
CA LEU A 52 -4.14 -1.75 9.79
C LEU A 52 -2.85 -2.57 9.56
N ALA A 53 -1.71 -1.92 9.34
CA ALA A 53 -0.43 -2.61 9.22
C ALA A 53 -0.08 -3.41 10.49
N ASN A 54 -0.36 -2.84 11.67
CA ASN A 54 -0.20 -3.52 12.96
C ASN A 54 -1.18 -4.68 13.15
N LYS A 55 -2.41 -4.56 12.63
CA LYS A 55 -3.44 -5.62 12.71
C LYS A 55 -3.17 -6.77 11.74
N PHE A 56 -2.77 -6.47 10.51
CA PHE A 56 -2.62 -7.43 9.42
C PHE A 56 -1.14 -7.73 9.14
N THR A 57 -0.44 -8.29 10.12
CA THR A 57 1.00 -8.51 10.06
C THR A 57 1.47 -9.49 8.99
N ASP A 58 0.55 -10.25 8.39
CA ASP A 58 0.87 -11.18 7.30
C ASP A 58 0.75 -10.56 5.91
N ALA A 59 0.24 -9.32 5.82
CA ALA A 59 0.35 -8.47 4.64
C ALA A 59 1.53 -7.49 4.78
N ILE A 60 2.04 -7.02 3.64
CA ILE A 60 3.07 -5.99 3.56
C ILE A 60 2.40 -4.66 3.27
N PHE A 61 2.66 -3.65 4.09
CA PHE A 61 2.11 -2.32 3.92
C PHE A 61 3.19 -1.37 3.41
N LEU A 62 2.99 -0.80 2.23
CA LEU A 62 3.91 0.16 1.62
C LEU A 62 3.27 1.53 1.55
N ARG A 63 4.11 2.57 1.58
CA ARG A 63 3.72 3.94 1.26
C ARG A 63 4.59 4.45 0.12
N VAL A 64 3.97 5.09 -0.85
CA VAL A 64 4.63 5.70 -2.01
C VAL A 64 4.16 7.16 -2.10
N ASP A 65 5.10 8.09 -2.04
CA ASP A 65 4.81 9.48 -2.40
C ASP A 65 4.86 9.61 -3.93
N VAL A 66 3.77 10.10 -4.52
CA VAL A 66 3.66 10.21 -5.99
C VAL A 66 4.56 11.29 -6.58
N ASP A 67 4.97 12.29 -5.78
CA ASP A 67 5.89 13.34 -6.20
C ASP A 67 7.32 12.82 -6.27
N GLU A 68 7.69 11.89 -5.38
CA GLU A 68 8.99 11.21 -5.36
C GLU A 68 9.09 10.11 -6.42
N LEU A 69 8.06 9.27 -6.55
CA LEU A 69 8.03 8.10 -7.42
C LEU A 69 7.00 8.21 -8.54
N LYS A 70 7.07 9.31 -9.31
CA LYS A 70 6.15 9.61 -10.43
C LYS A 70 5.98 8.45 -11.42
N ARG A 71 7.06 7.75 -11.75
CA ARG A 71 7.01 6.60 -12.68
C ARG A 71 6.18 5.45 -12.11
N VAL A 72 6.34 5.13 -10.82
CA VAL A 72 5.58 4.07 -10.15
C VAL A 72 4.09 4.45 -10.09
N ALA A 73 3.80 5.72 -9.77
CA ALA A 73 2.43 6.23 -9.76
C ALA A 73 1.77 6.14 -11.16
N LEU A 74 2.51 6.47 -12.21
CA LEU A 74 2.05 6.35 -13.60
C LEU A 74 1.81 4.89 -14.00
N ASP A 75 2.77 4.00 -13.75
CA ASP A 75 2.68 2.58 -14.08
C ASP A 75 1.52 1.90 -13.32
N CYS A 76 1.18 2.40 -12.12
CA CYS A 76 0.03 1.95 -11.34
C CYS A 76 -1.28 2.71 -11.67
N ALA A 77 -1.28 3.61 -12.66
CA ALA A 77 -2.42 4.45 -13.07
C ALA A 77 -3.10 5.16 -11.88
N ILE A 78 -2.29 5.89 -11.09
CA ILE A 78 -2.76 6.66 -9.93
C ILE A 78 -3.15 8.08 -10.38
N GLU A 79 -4.45 8.39 -10.28
CA GLU A 79 -5.02 9.67 -10.71
C GLU A 79 -5.55 10.52 -9.55
N THR A 80 -5.80 9.90 -8.39
CA THR A 80 -6.42 10.56 -7.23
C THR A 80 -5.74 10.12 -5.95
N LEU A 81 -5.60 11.03 -4.99
CA LEU A 81 -4.96 10.76 -3.71
C LEU A 81 -5.94 10.87 -2.52
N PRO A 82 -5.80 10.01 -1.49
CA PRO A 82 -4.98 8.81 -1.50
C PRO A 82 -5.60 7.74 -2.41
N THR A 83 -4.78 6.87 -2.99
CA THR A 83 -5.25 5.63 -3.62
C THR A 83 -4.51 4.47 -3.00
N PHE A 84 -5.27 3.46 -2.60
CA PHE A 84 -4.74 2.20 -2.09
C PHE A 84 -4.84 1.14 -3.19
N ILE A 85 -3.75 0.48 -3.52
CA ILE A 85 -3.79 -0.71 -4.39
C ILE A 85 -3.41 -1.95 -3.61
N PHE A 86 -3.93 -3.07 -4.09
CA PHE A 86 -3.69 -4.40 -3.54
C PHE A 86 -2.92 -5.17 -4.59
N VAL A 87 -1.72 -5.65 -4.25
CA VAL A 87 -0.86 -6.39 -5.17
C VAL A 87 -0.63 -7.79 -4.62
N ARG A 88 -0.78 -8.80 -5.48
CA ARG A 88 -0.47 -10.19 -5.14
C ARG A 88 0.18 -10.88 -6.32
N ARG A 89 1.31 -11.54 -6.07
CA ARG A 89 2.12 -12.21 -7.11
C ARG A 89 2.38 -11.31 -8.33
N GLY A 90 2.75 -10.06 -8.08
CA GLY A 90 3.05 -9.06 -9.10
C GLY A 90 1.84 -8.42 -9.80
N ASN A 91 0.60 -8.84 -9.50
CA ASN A 91 -0.60 -8.31 -10.15
C ASN A 91 -1.40 -7.41 -9.21
N ILE A 92 -1.92 -6.30 -9.71
CA ILE A 92 -2.90 -5.49 -9.00
C ILE A 92 -4.22 -6.26 -8.99
N VAL A 93 -4.69 -6.65 -7.81
CA VAL A 93 -5.92 -7.43 -7.62
C VAL A 93 -7.10 -6.57 -7.17
N ASP A 94 -6.85 -5.37 -6.65
CA ASP A 94 -7.90 -4.44 -6.22
C ASP A 94 -7.40 -3.01 -6.02
N ARG A 95 -8.34 -2.08 -5.86
CA ARG A 95 -8.10 -0.65 -5.60
C ARG A 95 -9.17 -0.06 -4.69
N VAL A 96 -8.76 0.88 -3.84
CA VAL A 96 -9.64 1.78 -3.10
C VAL A 96 -9.17 3.21 -3.34
N VAL A 97 -10.05 4.05 -3.89
CA VAL A 97 -9.76 5.48 -4.13
C VAL A 97 -10.37 6.31 -2.99
N GLY A 98 -9.58 7.26 -2.48
CA GLY A 98 -9.96 8.17 -1.40
C GLY A 98 -9.76 7.59 0.01
N ALA A 99 -9.94 8.44 1.01
CA ALA A 99 -9.75 8.12 2.43
C ALA A 99 -10.92 7.28 3.02
N ARG A 100 -11.14 6.08 2.49
CA ARG A 100 -12.28 5.19 2.80
C ARG A 100 -11.99 4.22 3.95
N LYS A 101 -12.12 4.69 5.20
CA LYS A 101 -11.90 3.88 6.42
C LYS A 101 -12.90 2.71 6.57
N ASP A 102 -14.06 2.81 5.95
CA ASP A 102 -15.13 1.81 5.95
C ASP A 102 -14.87 0.63 4.99
N VAL A 103 -14.16 0.88 3.88
CA VAL A 103 -13.94 -0.09 2.80
C VAL A 103 -12.57 -0.75 2.91
N LEU A 104 -11.53 0.02 3.23
CA LEU A 104 -10.15 -0.44 3.25
C LEU A 104 -9.92 -1.74 4.07
N PRO A 105 -10.34 -1.84 5.34
CA PRO A 105 -10.16 -3.08 6.12
C PRO A 105 -10.89 -4.27 5.52
N LYS A 106 -12.10 -4.08 4.98
CA LYS A 106 -12.90 -5.16 4.38
C LYS A 106 -12.23 -5.74 3.15
N LYS A 107 -11.63 -4.88 2.32
CA LYS A 107 -10.87 -5.29 1.13
C LYS A 107 -9.59 -6.02 1.51
N ILE A 108 -8.88 -5.58 2.56
CA ILE A 108 -7.71 -6.31 3.09
C ILE A 108 -8.14 -7.70 3.54
N GLU A 109 -9.18 -7.81 4.38
CA GLU A 109 -9.68 -9.10 4.86
C GLU A 109 -10.13 -10.04 3.73
N LEU A 110 -10.74 -9.50 2.67
CA LEU A 110 -11.11 -10.26 1.47
C LEU A 110 -9.88 -10.86 0.78
N HIS A 111 -8.86 -10.05 0.51
CA HIS A 111 -7.68 -10.48 -0.25
C HIS A 111 -6.66 -11.28 0.56
N MET A 112 -6.78 -11.29 1.88
CA MET A 112 -6.03 -12.16 2.79
C MET A 112 -6.53 -13.61 2.80
N ARG A 113 -7.79 -13.87 2.40
CA ARG A 113 -8.39 -15.23 2.43
C ARG A 113 -8.14 -16.06 1.18
N ASN A 114 -7.77 -15.40 0.08
CA ASN A 114 -7.44 -16.05 -1.21
C ASN A 114 -6.02 -16.62 -1.19
#